data_AF-A0A847M7F6-F1
#
_entry.id   AF-A0A847M7F6-F1
#
_cell.length_a   1.000
_cell.length_b   1.000
_cell.length_c   1.000
_cell.angle_alpha   90.00
_cell.angle_beta   90.00
_cell.angle_gamma   90.00
#
_symmetry.space_group_name_H-M   'P 1'
#
loop_
_entity.id
_entity.type
_entity.pdbx_description
1 polymer ?
#
loop_
_entity_poly.entity_id
_entity_poly.type
_entity_poly.pdbx_seq_one_letter_code
_entity_poly.pdbx_strand_id
1 'polypeptide(L)'
;MIDLKTLDVLQVALLLCLTVVAMTVTCPIAQAQPRTMYKPQDIENARQNLERYEWAQAIVRAWEGRVQYAMEQDREFFEELISELTPGNSSGQYCPVCINPVTRTGGNLTWSVTEPDTLVCSQCGTVYPNADYPETGVLEARRMGQTFTYYQTPEERALGPDATAKERAEHAFWWLGNRPQATSFSGLIRWRRVQWAIGQTLPLAKLYTLTGDIAYAERVA
;
A
#
# COMPACT_ATOMS: atom_id res chain seq x y z
N MET A 1 56.60 -21.12 -31.84
CA MET A 1 56.25 -20.96 -33.25
C MET A 1 55.67 -22.30 -33.72
N ILE A 2 54.35 -22.42 -33.79
CA ILE A 2 53.69 -23.63 -34.28
C ILE A 2 53.73 -23.56 -35.81
N ASP A 3 54.34 -24.56 -36.44
CA ASP A 3 54.44 -24.66 -37.90
C ASP A 3 53.07 -25.07 -38.46
N LEU A 4 52.45 -24.18 -39.25
CA LEU A 4 51.10 -24.33 -39.80
C LEU A 4 51.05 -25.26 -41.03
N LYS A 5 52.19 -25.78 -41.51
CA LYS A 5 52.25 -26.56 -42.76
C LYS A 5 51.99 -28.07 -42.62
N THR A 6 51.83 -28.59 -41.41
CA THR A 6 51.66 -30.04 -41.14
C THR A 6 50.31 -30.43 -40.58
N LEU A 7 49.34 -29.51 -40.52
CA LEU A 7 47.98 -29.82 -40.08
C LEU A 7 47.21 -30.51 -41.20
N ASP A 8 46.88 -31.78 -40.99
CA ASP A 8 45.99 -32.55 -41.88
C ASP A 8 44.58 -31.93 -41.88
N VAL A 9 43.84 -32.07 -42.97
CA VAL A 9 42.49 -31.51 -43.19
C VAL A 9 41.55 -31.86 -42.02
N LEU A 10 41.73 -33.04 -41.43
CA LEU A 10 40.97 -33.51 -40.26
C LEU A 10 41.26 -32.66 -39.00
N GLN A 11 42.49 -32.21 -38.79
CA GLN A 11 42.88 -31.38 -37.65
C GLN A 11 42.38 -29.94 -37.80
N VAL A 12 42.40 -29.41 -39.01
CA VAL A 12 41.81 -28.09 -39.33
C VAL A 12 40.29 -28.12 -39.13
N ALA A 13 39.62 -29.18 -39.57
CA ALA A 13 38.18 -29.36 -39.37
C ALA A 13 37.82 -29.53 -37.88
N LEU A 14 38.63 -30.25 -37.11
CA LEU A 14 38.42 -30.42 -35.67
C LEU A 14 38.60 -29.10 -34.90
N LEU A 15 39.62 -28.31 -35.26
CA LEU A 15 39.86 -26.98 -34.67
C LEU A 15 38.71 -26.01 -35.00
N LEU A 16 38.23 -25.99 -36.25
CA LEU A 16 37.08 -25.20 -36.66
C LEU A 16 35.81 -25.60 -35.90
N CYS A 17 35.52 -26.90 -35.79
CA CYS A 17 34.39 -27.41 -35.02
C CYS A 17 34.50 -27.05 -33.54
N LEU A 18 35.68 -27.15 -32.93
CA LEU A 18 35.92 -26.75 -31.54
C LEU A 18 35.72 -25.24 -31.34
N THR A 19 36.14 -24.40 -32.28
CA THR A 19 35.88 -22.95 -32.20
C THR A 19 34.40 -22.60 -32.36
N VAL A 20 33.67 -23.29 -33.24
CA VAL A 20 32.22 -23.07 -33.42
C VAL A 20 31.45 -23.55 -32.19
N VAL A 21 31.81 -24.68 -31.59
CA VAL A 21 31.22 -25.16 -30.33
C VAL A 21 31.56 -24.24 -29.16
N ALA A 22 32.78 -23.71 -29.08
CA ALA A 22 33.14 -22.73 -28.05
C ALA A 22 32.39 -21.40 -28.20
N MET A 23 32.09 -20.96 -29.43
CA MET A 23 31.28 -19.77 -29.70
C MET A 23 29.79 -19.98 -29.42
N THR A 24 29.23 -21.19 -29.59
CA THR A 24 27.83 -21.45 -29.26
C THR A 24 27.58 -21.66 -27.77
N VAL A 25 28.58 -22.13 -27.01
CA VAL A 25 28.49 -22.35 -25.55
C VAL A 25 28.62 -21.05 -24.74
N THR A 26 29.14 -19.97 -25.34
CA THR A 26 29.37 -18.69 -24.65
C THR A 26 28.28 -17.64 -24.89
N CYS A 27 27.24 -17.93 -25.68
CA CYS A 27 26.09 -17.05 -25.77
C CYS A 27 25.30 -17.18 -24.46
N PRO A 28 25.36 -16.18 -23.54
CA PRO A 28 24.53 -16.25 -22.37
C PRO A 28 23.11 -16.16 -22.91
N ILE A 29 22.32 -17.21 -22.70
CA ILE A 29 20.87 -17.11 -22.82
C ILE A 29 20.52 -15.91 -21.96
N ALA A 30 20.10 -14.80 -22.58
CA ALA A 30 19.67 -13.62 -21.88
C ALA A 30 18.41 -13.98 -21.10
N GLN A 31 18.62 -14.56 -19.91
CA GLN A 31 17.55 -14.94 -19.01
C GLN A 31 16.85 -13.63 -18.64
N ALA A 32 15.59 -13.51 -19.04
CA ALA A 32 14.78 -12.35 -18.71
C ALA A 32 14.83 -12.16 -17.20
N GLN A 33 15.49 -11.09 -16.76
CA GLN A 33 15.63 -10.84 -15.33
C GLN A 33 14.25 -10.54 -14.73
N PRO A 34 13.99 -10.99 -13.48
CA PRO A 34 12.75 -10.68 -12.79
C PRO A 34 12.47 -9.18 -12.82
N ARG A 35 11.25 -8.80 -13.24
CA ARG A 35 10.84 -7.39 -13.35
C ARG A 35 10.29 -6.83 -12.03
N THR A 36 10.17 -7.67 -11.00
CA THR A 36 9.54 -7.34 -9.72
C THR A 36 10.54 -6.99 -8.62
N MET A 37 11.85 -7.14 -8.86
CA MET A 37 12.91 -6.86 -7.89
C MET A 37 13.89 -5.81 -8.40
N TYR A 38 14.42 -4.99 -7.50
CA TYR A 38 15.52 -4.09 -7.83
C TYR A 38 16.77 -4.89 -8.16
N LYS A 39 17.39 -4.59 -9.30
CA LYS A 39 18.62 -5.24 -9.73
C LYS A 39 19.82 -4.55 -9.07
N PRO A 40 20.89 -5.28 -8.71
CA PRO A 40 22.08 -4.66 -8.11
C PRO A 40 22.66 -3.52 -8.96
N GLN A 41 22.67 -3.68 -10.29
CA GLN A 41 23.15 -2.65 -11.21
C GLN A 41 22.25 -1.40 -11.24
N ASP A 42 20.92 -1.56 -11.12
CA ASP A 42 20.01 -0.42 -11.08
C ASP A 42 20.19 0.40 -9.80
N ILE A 43 20.46 -0.28 -8.67
CA ILE A 43 20.77 0.36 -7.39
C ILE A 43 22.09 1.14 -7.51
N GLU A 44 23.11 0.55 -8.10
CA GLU A 44 24.40 1.22 -8.30
C GLU A 44 24.28 2.44 -9.22
N ASN A 45 23.54 2.32 -10.33
CA ASN A 45 23.21 3.45 -11.18
C ASN A 45 22.46 4.54 -10.42
N ALA A 46 21.53 4.18 -9.53
CA ALA A 46 20.80 5.13 -8.71
C ALA A 46 21.72 5.87 -7.73
N ARG A 47 22.70 5.20 -7.12
CA ARG A 47 23.72 5.84 -6.26
C ARG A 47 24.58 6.83 -7.05
N GLN A 48 25.08 6.42 -8.21
CA GLN A 48 25.85 7.32 -9.08
C GLN A 48 25.03 8.52 -9.54
N ASN A 49 23.73 8.33 -9.82
CA ASN A 49 22.85 9.43 -10.18
C ASN A 49 22.63 10.40 -9.02
N LEU A 50 22.51 9.89 -7.79
CA LEU A 50 22.37 10.70 -6.57
C LEU A 50 23.56 11.63 -6.37
N GLU A 51 24.78 11.15 -6.64
CA GLU A 51 26.00 11.97 -6.58
C GLU A 51 26.04 13.06 -7.66
N ARG A 52 25.51 12.77 -8.85
CA ARG A 52 25.75 13.58 -10.06
C ARG A 52 24.63 14.54 -10.42
N TYR A 53 23.39 14.26 -10.03
CA TYR A 53 22.23 14.98 -10.54
C TYR A 53 21.26 15.46 -9.45
N GLU A 54 20.87 16.74 -9.55
CA GLU A 54 19.90 17.35 -8.62
C GLU A 54 18.54 16.67 -8.62
N TRP A 55 18.07 16.16 -9.77
CA TRP A 55 16.78 15.47 -9.84
C TRP A 55 16.78 14.18 -9.02
N ALA A 56 17.90 13.46 -8.96
CA ALA A 56 18.03 12.23 -8.20
C ALA A 56 18.05 12.54 -6.70
N GLN A 57 18.78 13.60 -6.31
CA GLN A 57 18.78 14.11 -4.94
C GLN A 57 17.40 14.59 -4.49
N ALA A 58 16.63 15.23 -5.38
CA ALA A 58 15.27 15.67 -5.08
C ALA A 58 14.33 14.50 -4.80
N ILE A 59 14.48 13.37 -5.50
CA ILE A 59 13.72 12.15 -5.25
C ILE A 59 14.04 11.57 -3.87
N VAL A 60 15.32 11.49 -3.51
CA VAL A 60 15.75 10.97 -2.19
C VAL A 60 15.24 11.88 -1.07
N ARG A 61 15.38 13.21 -1.20
CA ARG A 61 14.82 14.18 -0.25
C ARG A 61 13.31 14.05 -0.08
N ALA A 62 12.58 13.74 -1.15
CA ALA A 62 11.14 13.51 -1.08
C ALA A 62 10.80 12.22 -0.29
N TRP A 63 11.64 11.18 -0.36
CA TRP A 63 11.49 10.00 0.47
C TRP A 63 11.84 10.28 1.93
N GLU A 64 12.93 11.00 2.19
CA GLU A 64 13.33 11.43 3.54
C GLU A 64 12.19 12.20 4.22
N GLY A 65 11.65 13.21 3.55
CA GLY A 65 10.53 13.99 4.08
C GLY A 65 9.25 13.16 4.30
N ARG A 66 9.00 12.15 3.46
CA ARG A 66 7.84 11.26 3.62
C ARG A 66 7.95 10.38 4.86
N VAL A 67 9.15 9.88 5.17
CA VAL A 67 9.37 8.97 6.30
C VAL A 67 9.71 9.68 7.60
N GLN A 68 9.96 10.99 7.56
CA GLN A 68 10.44 11.76 8.71
C GLN A 68 9.60 11.50 9.98
N TYR A 69 8.28 11.70 9.91
CA TYR A 69 7.41 11.44 11.06
C TYR A 69 7.52 9.99 11.53
N ALA A 70 7.58 9.05 10.60
CA ALA A 70 7.72 7.63 10.90
C ALA A 70 9.07 7.30 11.55
N MET A 71 10.13 8.07 11.32
CA MET A 71 11.45 7.93 11.96
C MET A 71 11.50 8.54 13.37
N GLU A 72 10.59 9.46 13.69
CA GLU A 72 10.50 10.11 15.00
C GLU A 72 9.77 9.26 16.06
N GLN A 73 9.02 8.23 15.63
CA GLN A 73 8.25 7.37 16.55
C GLN A 73 9.11 6.26 17.17
N ASP A 74 8.52 5.42 18.02
CA ASP A 74 9.14 4.18 18.48
C ASP A 74 8.32 2.96 18.00
N ARG A 75 8.71 1.77 18.43
CA ARG A 75 8.01 0.53 18.08
C ARG A 75 6.62 0.47 18.71
N GLU A 76 6.48 0.92 19.96
CA GLU A 76 5.22 0.91 20.71
C GLU A 76 4.15 1.73 19.97
N PHE A 77 4.52 2.89 19.41
CA PHE A 77 3.64 3.68 18.56
C PHE A 77 3.03 2.86 17.41
N PHE A 78 3.81 2.05 16.68
CA PHE A 78 3.28 1.27 15.56
C PHE A 78 2.41 0.09 16.03
N GLU A 79 2.77 -0.53 17.16
CA GLU A 79 1.98 -1.59 17.79
C GLU A 79 0.62 -1.06 18.25
N GLU A 80 0.55 0.15 18.79
CA GLU A 80 -0.72 0.81 19.15
C GLU A 80 -1.50 1.33 17.94
N LEU A 81 -0.80 1.83 16.92
CA LEU A 81 -1.42 2.35 15.70
C LEU A 81 -2.15 1.23 14.93
N ILE A 82 -1.58 0.02 14.89
CA ILE A 82 -2.13 -1.11 14.13
C ILE A 82 -3.02 -1.94 15.05
N SER A 83 -4.34 -1.76 14.93
CA SER A 83 -5.32 -2.55 15.68
C SER A 83 -5.27 -4.04 15.30
N GLU A 84 -5.44 -4.91 16.30
CA GLU A 84 -5.73 -6.35 16.14
C GLU A 84 -7.04 -6.63 15.38
N LEU A 85 -7.98 -5.67 15.38
CA LEU A 85 -9.21 -5.79 14.59
C LEU A 85 -8.90 -5.64 13.10
N THR A 86 -9.55 -6.49 12.30
CA THR A 86 -9.40 -6.44 10.83
C THR A 86 -9.68 -5.01 10.33
N PRO A 87 -8.79 -4.45 9.48
CA PRO A 87 -9.02 -3.15 8.88
C PRO A 87 -10.35 -3.11 8.12
N GLY A 88 -11.03 -1.96 8.15
CA GLY A 88 -12.22 -1.75 7.34
C GLY A 88 -11.87 -1.58 5.86
N ASN A 89 -12.70 -0.83 5.13
CA ASN A 89 -12.43 -0.48 3.74
C ASN A 89 -12.40 1.05 3.58
N SER A 90 -11.75 1.51 2.51
CA SER A 90 -11.69 2.94 2.15
C SER A 90 -12.87 3.41 1.31
N SER A 91 -13.58 2.48 0.68
CA SER A 91 -14.53 2.77 -0.39
C SER A 91 -15.97 2.76 0.12
N GLY A 92 -16.78 3.71 -0.32
CA GLY A 92 -18.18 3.79 0.12
C GLY A 92 -18.33 4.28 1.57
N GLN A 93 -17.33 4.99 2.09
CA GLN A 93 -17.38 5.66 3.38
C GLN A 93 -17.83 7.10 3.14
N TYR A 94 -19.03 7.45 3.61
CA TYR A 94 -19.64 8.75 3.35
C TYR A 94 -19.89 9.53 4.63
N CYS A 95 -19.84 10.84 4.54
CA CYS A 95 -20.22 11.72 5.65
C CYS A 95 -21.75 11.85 5.68
N PRO A 96 -22.43 11.44 6.78
CA PRO A 96 -23.88 11.56 6.90
C PRO A 96 -24.39 13.00 6.80
N VAL A 97 -23.57 13.99 7.16
CA VAL A 97 -23.93 15.42 7.10
C VAL A 97 -24.00 15.90 5.66
N CYS A 98 -23.10 15.38 4.80
CA CYS A 98 -22.96 15.83 3.41
C CYS A 98 -23.74 14.96 2.42
N ILE A 99 -24.57 14.03 2.89
CA ILE A 99 -25.21 13.06 2.02
C ILE A 99 -26.14 13.76 1.02
N ASN A 100 -25.94 13.49 -0.26
CA ASN A 100 -26.87 13.95 -1.29
C ASN A 100 -28.10 13.02 -1.28
N PRO A 101 -29.33 13.56 -1.18
CA PRO A 101 -30.53 12.73 -1.07
C PRO A 101 -30.85 11.93 -2.35
N VAL A 102 -30.34 12.35 -3.50
CA VAL A 102 -30.55 11.67 -4.80
C VAL A 102 -29.50 10.58 -5.02
N THR A 103 -28.21 10.91 -4.86
CA THR A 103 -27.13 9.95 -5.15
C THR A 103 -26.81 9.06 -3.94
N ARG A 104 -27.25 9.45 -2.73
CA ARG A 104 -26.96 8.79 -1.45
C ARG A 104 -25.47 8.56 -1.21
N THR A 105 -24.69 9.53 -1.68
CA THR A 105 -23.24 9.65 -1.53
C THR A 105 -22.92 11.06 -1.06
N GLY A 106 -21.81 11.25 -0.35
CA GLY A 106 -21.44 12.59 0.11
C GLY A 106 -20.24 12.65 1.04
N GLY A 107 -19.61 13.82 1.05
CA GLY A 107 -18.45 14.13 1.87
C GLY A 107 -17.16 13.46 1.42
N ASN A 108 -16.06 13.92 2.00
CA ASN A 108 -14.73 13.42 1.74
C ASN A 108 -14.00 13.29 3.09
N LEU A 109 -13.88 12.06 3.59
CA LEU A 109 -13.30 11.76 4.89
C LEU A 109 -11.77 11.69 4.79
N THR A 110 -11.12 12.63 5.46
CA THR A 110 -9.67 12.76 5.55
C THR A 110 -9.17 12.27 6.92
N TRP A 111 -7.91 11.85 6.96
CA TRP A 111 -7.27 11.26 8.14
C TRP A 111 -5.81 11.71 8.19
N SER A 112 -5.27 11.91 9.39
CA SER A 112 -3.86 12.22 9.62
C SER A 112 -3.27 11.26 10.64
N VAL A 113 -2.00 10.89 10.46
CA VAL A 113 -1.26 10.07 11.42
C VAL A 113 -1.01 10.80 12.75
N THR A 114 -0.96 12.13 12.73
CA THR A 114 -0.78 12.96 13.93
C THR A 114 -2.04 13.02 14.79
N GLU A 115 -3.19 12.64 14.24
CA GLU A 115 -4.48 12.55 14.94
C GLU A 115 -5.15 11.21 14.58
N PRO A 116 -4.54 10.08 14.98
CA PRO A 116 -4.83 8.78 14.37
C PRO A 116 -6.23 8.23 14.73
N ASP A 117 -6.88 8.77 15.75
CA ASP A 117 -8.20 8.38 16.26
C ASP A 117 -9.37 9.11 15.61
N THR A 118 -9.12 10.03 14.68
CA THR A 118 -10.20 10.86 14.12
C THR A 118 -10.25 10.87 12.60
N LEU A 119 -11.43 11.14 12.06
CA LEU A 119 -11.65 11.47 10.65
C LEU A 119 -12.29 12.85 10.56
N VAL A 120 -11.84 13.66 9.62
CA VAL A 120 -12.41 14.98 9.36
C VAL A 120 -12.98 15.01 7.95
N CYS A 121 -14.26 15.37 7.82
CA CYS A 121 -14.86 15.61 6.52
C CYS A 121 -14.33 16.93 5.94
N SER A 122 -13.55 16.90 4.87
CA SER A 122 -12.99 18.11 4.26
C SER A 122 -14.03 19.03 3.60
N GLN A 123 -15.27 18.56 3.45
CA GLN A 123 -16.37 19.34 2.89
C GLN A 123 -17.15 20.14 3.94
N CYS A 124 -17.44 19.58 5.11
CA CYS A 124 -18.25 20.23 6.16
C CYS A 124 -17.52 20.44 7.50
N GLY A 125 -16.32 19.89 7.67
CA GLY A 125 -15.54 19.98 8.90
C GLY A 125 -15.98 19.05 10.03
N THR A 126 -17.03 18.23 9.85
CA THR A 126 -17.46 17.28 10.89
C THR A 126 -16.35 16.28 11.20
N VAL A 127 -16.09 16.10 12.49
CA VAL A 127 -15.12 15.15 13.04
C VAL A 127 -15.84 13.88 13.48
N TYR A 128 -15.28 12.72 13.15
CA TYR A 128 -15.74 11.40 13.58
C TYR A 128 -14.64 10.69 14.40
N PRO A 129 -14.98 9.89 15.42
CA PRO A 129 -16.34 9.56 15.91
C PRO A 129 -17.14 10.78 16.40
N ASN A 130 -18.46 10.76 16.17
CA ASN A 130 -19.35 11.89 16.45
C ASN A 130 -20.60 11.42 17.20
N ALA A 131 -20.98 12.10 18.28
CA ALA A 131 -22.13 11.73 19.10
C ALA A 131 -23.48 11.88 18.36
N ASP A 132 -23.59 12.82 17.43
CA ASP A 132 -24.81 13.03 16.62
C ASP A 132 -24.94 11.98 15.51
N TYR A 133 -23.82 11.33 15.15
CA TYR A 133 -23.75 10.31 14.11
C TYR A 133 -23.06 9.03 14.62
N PRO A 134 -23.63 8.36 15.65
CA PRO A 134 -22.99 7.22 16.29
C PRO A 134 -23.03 5.96 15.41
N GLU A 135 -22.00 5.12 15.53
CA GLU A 135 -22.00 3.78 14.94
C GLU A 135 -22.80 2.82 15.83
N THR A 136 -24.08 2.64 15.52
CA THR A 136 -25.00 1.77 16.28
C THR A 136 -25.17 0.38 15.67
N GLY A 137 -24.88 0.24 14.37
CA GLY A 137 -24.96 -1.04 13.69
C GLY A 137 -23.84 -1.95 14.14
N VAL A 138 -24.14 -3.24 14.30
CA VAL A 138 -23.17 -4.26 14.73
C VAL A 138 -23.08 -5.36 13.68
N LEU A 139 -21.85 -5.76 13.34
CA LEU A 139 -21.54 -6.90 12.49
C LEU A 139 -20.67 -7.89 13.29
N GLU A 140 -21.23 -9.05 13.61
CA GLU A 140 -20.52 -10.13 14.28
C GLU A 140 -19.86 -11.07 13.27
N ALA A 141 -18.54 -10.99 13.14
CA ALA A 141 -17.75 -11.94 12.36
C ALA A 141 -17.31 -13.14 13.22
N ARG A 142 -18.28 -14.00 13.59
CA ARG A 142 -18.09 -15.09 14.56
C ARG A 142 -16.92 -16.03 14.28
N ARG A 143 -16.67 -16.35 13.00
CA ARG A 143 -15.53 -17.21 12.60
C ARG A 143 -14.17 -16.58 12.89
N MET A 144 -14.10 -15.26 12.97
CA MET A 144 -12.89 -14.50 13.29
C MET A 144 -12.87 -14.03 14.75
N GLY A 145 -13.95 -14.25 15.51
CA GLY A 145 -14.09 -13.74 16.87
C GLY A 145 -14.09 -12.21 16.96
N GLN A 146 -14.47 -11.50 15.88
CA GLN A 146 -14.42 -10.04 15.80
C GLN A 146 -15.83 -9.44 15.67
N THR A 147 -16.00 -8.26 16.27
CA THR A 147 -17.23 -7.47 16.20
C THR A 147 -16.89 -6.09 15.65
N PHE A 148 -17.63 -5.66 14.63
CA PHE A 148 -17.44 -4.36 13.98
C PHE A 148 -18.68 -3.49 14.15
N THR A 149 -18.46 -2.19 14.26
CA THR A 149 -19.53 -1.19 14.31
C THR A 149 -19.62 -0.40 13.01
N TYR A 150 -20.82 0.02 12.66
CA TYR A 150 -21.08 0.88 11.51
C TYR A 150 -22.22 1.85 11.78
N TYR A 151 -22.19 2.97 11.08
CA TYR A 151 -23.24 3.97 11.08
C TYR A 151 -24.49 3.44 10.36
N GLN A 152 -25.62 3.55 11.04
CA GLN A 152 -26.95 3.38 10.47
C GLN A 152 -27.63 4.74 10.40
N THR A 153 -28.33 5.01 9.30
CA THR A 153 -29.19 6.20 9.21
C THR A 153 -30.30 6.16 10.28
N PRO A 154 -30.87 7.31 10.69
CA PRO A 154 -32.02 7.34 11.59
C PRO A 154 -33.17 6.44 11.11
N GLU A 155 -33.41 6.40 9.80
CA GLU A 155 -34.43 5.59 9.17
C GLU A 155 -34.11 4.09 9.26
N GLU A 156 -32.87 3.67 9.00
CA GLU A 156 -32.45 2.28 9.20
C GLU A 156 -32.59 1.82 10.66
N ARG A 157 -32.29 2.70 11.61
CA ARG A 157 -32.42 2.41 13.05
C ARG A 157 -33.89 2.27 13.46
N ALA A 158 -34.77 3.09 12.88
CA ALA A 158 -36.19 3.09 13.21
C ALA A 158 -36.91 1.77 12.84
N LEU A 159 -36.37 0.99 11.90
CA LEU A 159 -36.92 -0.32 11.52
C LEU A 159 -36.81 -1.38 12.64
N GLY A 160 -35.99 -1.15 13.67
CA GLY A 160 -35.80 -2.08 14.77
C GLY A 160 -34.89 -3.26 14.43
N PRO A 161 -34.65 -4.20 15.37
CA PRO A 161 -33.69 -5.30 15.20
C PRO A 161 -34.15 -6.37 14.20
N ASP A 162 -35.46 -6.60 14.08
CA ASP A 162 -36.04 -7.69 13.27
C ASP A 162 -36.11 -7.38 11.76
N ALA A 163 -35.77 -6.14 11.37
CA ALA A 163 -35.77 -5.72 9.98
C ALA A 163 -34.79 -6.53 9.13
N THR A 164 -35.26 -6.99 7.98
CA THR A 164 -34.48 -7.73 7.00
C THR A 164 -33.39 -6.86 6.37
N ALA A 165 -32.36 -7.50 5.82
CA ALA A 165 -31.30 -6.81 5.09
C ALA A 165 -31.85 -6.00 3.89
N LYS A 166 -32.95 -6.45 3.28
CA LYS A 166 -33.60 -5.75 2.17
C LYS A 166 -34.26 -4.45 2.63
N GLU A 167 -35.01 -4.48 3.73
CA GLU A 167 -35.64 -3.29 4.30
C GLU A 167 -34.61 -2.26 4.73
N ARG A 168 -33.51 -2.70 5.37
CA ARG A 168 -32.40 -1.79 5.73
C ARG A 168 -31.72 -1.18 4.49
N ALA A 169 -31.53 -1.96 3.42
CA ALA A 169 -30.90 -1.49 2.19
C ALA A 169 -31.66 -0.34 1.50
N GLU A 170 -32.97 -0.23 1.73
CA GLU A 170 -33.79 0.89 1.24
C GLU A 170 -33.40 2.21 1.92
N HIS A 171 -32.88 2.16 3.14
CA HIS A 171 -32.50 3.33 3.95
C HIS A 171 -30.97 3.54 4.07
N ALA A 172 -30.16 2.55 3.70
CA ALA A 172 -28.69 2.63 3.67
C ALA A 172 -28.12 3.57 2.60
N PHE A 173 -26.88 4.03 2.79
CA PHE A 173 -26.14 4.75 1.74
C PHE A 173 -25.86 3.86 0.53
N TRP A 174 -25.65 4.45 -0.64
CA TRP A 174 -25.42 3.68 -1.87
C TRP A 174 -24.01 3.88 -2.41
N TRP A 175 -23.34 2.77 -2.71
CA TRP A 175 -22.09 2.77 -3.47
C TRP A 175 -22.40 2.44 -4.93
N LEU A 176 -21.85 3.27 -5.84
CA LEU A 176 -22.04 3.16 -7.30
C LEU A 176 -23.52 3.01 -7.75
N GLY A 177 -24.44 3.60 -6.98
CA GLY A 177 -25.86 3.73 -7.34
C GLY A 177 -26.73 2.49 -7.19
N ASN A 178 -26.18 1.33 -6.80
CA ASN A 178 -26.99 0.10 -6.69
C ASN A 178 -26.56 -0.86 -5.57
N ARG A 179 -25.53 -0.54 -4.78
CA ARG A 179 -25.11 -1.40 -3.67
C ARG A 179 -25.32 -0.67 -2.34
N PRO A 180 -26.14 -1.19 -1.42
CA PRO A 180 -26.25 -0.63 -0.09
C PRO A 180 -24.88 -0.74 0.60
N GLN A 181 -24.52 0.31 1.33
CA GLN A 181 -23.21 0.48 1.90
C GLN A 181 -23.34 0.96 3.34
N ALA A 182 -22.70 0.21 4.23
CA ALA A 182 -22.52 0.61 5.62
C ALA A 182 -21.25 1.44 5.73
N THR A 183 -21.37 2.68 6.21
CA THR A 183 -20.21 3.49 6.58
C THR A 183 -19.73 3.05 7.96
N SER A 184 -18.44 2.75 8.09
CA SER A 184 -17.76 2.49 9.36
C SER A 184 -16.59 3.46 9.46
N PHE A 185 -16.78 4.54 10.23
CA PHE A 185 -15.73 5.48 10.62
C PHE A 185 -14.61 4.76 11.38
N SER A 186 -14.95 3.90 12.34
CA SER A 186 -13.95 3.14 13.09
C SER A 186 -13.16 2.21 12.16
N GLY A 187 -13.86 1.55 11.22
CA GLY A 187 -13.24 0.71 10.20
C GLY A 187 -12.34 1.49 9.24
N LEU A 188 -12.76 2.67 8.80
CA LEU A 188 -11.97 3.54 7.95
C LEU A 188 -10.73 4.06 8.67
N ILE A 189 -10.83 4.44 9.95
CA ILE A 189 -9.68 4.82 10.79
C ILE A 189 -8.66 3.68 10.82
N ARG A 190 -9.10 2.45 11.16
CA ARG A 190 -8.21 1.28 11.16
C ARG A 190 -7.55 1.04 9.80
N TRP A 191 -8.30 1.18 8.71
CA TRP A 191 -7.76 1.06 7.36
C TRP A 191 -6.70 2.12 7.06
N ARG A 192 -6.94 3.39 7.43
CA ARG A 192 -6.00 4.50 7.20
C ARG A 192 -4.70 4.31 7.98
N ARG A 193 -4.78 3.87 9.24
CA ARG A 193 -3.62 3.53 10.08
C ARG A 193 -2.73 2.48 9.43
N VAL A 194 -3.32 1.34 9.05
CA VAL A 194 -2.58 0.25 8.41
C VAL A 194 -1.99 0.67 7.08
N GLN A 195 -2.76 1.38 6.24
CA GLN A 195 -2.26 1.89 4.97
C GLN A 195 -1.11 2.87 5.12
N TRP A 196 -1.18 3.78 6.10
CA TRP A 196 -0.09 4.71 6.37
C TRP A 196 1.17 3.95 6.82
N ALA A 197 1.04 3.01 7.76
CA ALA A 197 2.17 2.23 8.27
C ALA A 197 2.84 1.39 7.16
N ILE A 198 2.06 0.63 6.39
CA ILE A 198 2.56 -0.12 5.23
C ILE A 198 3.22 0.82 4.22
N GLY A 199 2.64 2.01 4.03
CA GLY A 199 3.13 3.05 3.12
C GLY A 199 4.50 3.63 3.46
N GLN A 200 5.06 3.33 4.64
CA GLN A 200 6.41 3.73 5.05
C GLN A 200 7.49 2.71 4.65
N THR A 201 7.12 1.43 4.52
CA THR A 201 8.07 0.32 4.32
C THR A 201 8.96 0.50 3.09
N LEU A 202 8.35 0.77 1.93
CA LEU A 202 9.10 0.88 0.66
C LEU A 202 10.01 2.11 0.60
N PRO A 203 9.58 3.33 0.98
CA PRO A 203 10.48 4.47 1.09
C PRO A 203 11.67 4.23 2.05
N LEU A 204 11.42 3.67 3.24
CA LEU A 204 12.48 3.34 4.20
C LEU A 204 13.48 2.34 3.63
N ALA A 205 12.99 1.25 3.03
CA ALA A 205 13.85 0.25 2.40
C ALA A 205 14.70 0.84 1.25
N LYS A 206 14.13 1.75 0.46
CA LYS A 206 14.87 2.47 -0.60
C LYS A 206 15.93 3.40 -0.03
N LEU A 207 15.61 4.14 1.03
CA LEU A 207 16.56 5.02 1.70
C LEU A 207 17.74 4.23 2.25
N TYR A 208 17.50 3.14 2.99
CA TYR A 208 18.56 2.26 3.43
C TYR A 208 19.40 1.74 2.26
N THR A 209 18.75 1.29 1.19
CA THR A 209 19.44 0.73 0.02
C THR A 209 20.39 1.75 -0.64
N LEU A 210 19.99 3.02 -0.75
CA LEU A 210 20.81 4.04 -1.41
C LEU A 210 21.84 4.69 -0.48
N THR A 211 21.50 4.90 0.79
CA THR A 211 22.33 5.66 1.75
C THR A 211 23.23 4.77 2.60
N GLY A 212 22.84 3.52 2.83
CA GLY A 212 23.48 2.62 3.80
C GLY A 212 23.20 2.95 5.27
N ASP A 213 22.34 3.94 5.55
CA ASP A 213 22.01 4.33 6.93
C ASP A 213 21.09 3.28 7.58
N ILE A 214 21.63 2.56 8.56
CA ILE A 214 20.97 1.45 9.24
C ILE A 214 19.71 1.87 10.00
N ALA A 215 19.59 3.14 10.40
CA ALA A 215 18.41 3.61 11.10
C ALA A 215 17.12 3.40 10.27
N TYR A 216 17.23 3.54 8.94
CA TYR A 216 16.10 3.27 8.03
C TYR A 216 15.74 1.79 7.95
N ALA A 217 16.73 0.88 8.06
CA ALA A 217 16.48 -0.55 8.06
C ALA A 217 15.84 -1.01 9.38
N GLU A 218 16.36 -0.54 10.51
CA GLU A 218 15.84 -0.83 11.85
C GLU A 218 14.39 -0.35 12.00
N ARG A 219 14.03 0.78 11.37
CA ARG A 219 12.65 1.28 11.40
C ARG A 219 11.62 0.37 10.71
N VAL A 220 12.06 -0.48 9.78
CA VAL A 220 11.19 -1.38 9.02
C VAL A 220 11.06 -2.76 9.68
N ALA A 221 11.99 -3.12 10.57
CA ALA A 221 12.11 -4.44 11.20
C ALA A 221 11.20 -4.61 12.42
#